data_AF-F9UJX5-F1
#
_entry.id   AF-F9UJX5-F1
#
_cell.length_a   1.000
_cell.length_b   1.000
_cell.length_c   1.000
_cell.angle_alpha   90.00
_cell.angle_beta   90.00
_cell.angle_gamma   90.00
#
_symmetry.space_group_name_H-M   'P 1'
#
loop_
_entity.id
_entity.type
_entity.pdbx_description
1 polymer ?
#
loop_
_entity_poly.entity_id
_entity_poly.type
_entity_poly.pdbx_seq_one_letter_code
_entity_poly.pdbx_strand_id
1 'polypeptide(L)'
;MNKNKLLYFLKTKILTKQVAFGAFGLAITAGLAGTIGYKYSHPFKPSFFNYKQYMLEENQDIIRKYFDYKEFDTLNQFTNAILTNKAVAGIGSDAQAVNLIKKNKLKKINFHKLFPNVISESDLENKDILAQKLQELYTEQVWQHLSSYDKELEVDENGKEFSDGKRHLWEYFTPYFSQDMVVAYNPSKVLNIKNDENLNFKKYYDLDKQILNDLITTNEDNENDNSWEAGSFSLYSILKTLKKYGFNNLEATDAVRDNMIYGSGYRFDKESNKYVDSYATGKGNDFDNGIKDHKELINQFADLIKNSTGYSLNSPKINFIGDGLELVDRIVNPASDIQFGIIYNGDAFDAYKGADNVNNSHDGAIRYIKPKTNLLLIDGLVIVDGIDKEFEDKVYEVVKNSFLEGLGDGQWEDSGVDKTELHSYLNFDNVGYTPAFKKLVDFIEENDFEYIENWSKPSTMTDVSDDEWEDMKKYEQQYASNLFAINAKYNLKVPGTLQDLITSGDKTYTVNHYDIKPVDEKTLTEIETYWNLKIKNKRKTRVFLF
;
A
#
# COMPACT_ATOMS: atom_id res chain seq x y z
N MET A 1 71.07 34.96 19.80
CA MET A 1 71.13 33.58 20.31
C MET A 1 71.68 32.67 19.21
N ASN A 2 72.72 31.87 19.49
CA ASN A 2 73.55 31.23 18.46
C ASN A 2 72.82 30.00 17.86
N LYS A 3 72.57 29.98 16.54
CA LYS A 3 71.81 28.92 15.82
C LYS A 3 72.27 27.49 16.18
N ASN A 4 73.58 27.31 16.37
CA ASN A 4 74.16 26.01 16.71
C ASN A 4 73.86 25.53 18.14
N LYS A 5 73.68 26.43 19.11
CA LYS A 5 73.28 26.07 20.48
C LYS A 5 71.81 25.68 20.56
N LEU A 6 70.95 26.35 19.79
CA LEU A 6 69.52 26.01 19.69
C LEU A 6 69.33 24.63 19.06
N LEU A 7 70.06 24.33 17.96
CA LEU A 7 69.96 23.04 17.28
C LEU A 7 70.49 21.88 18.14
N TYR A 8 71.58 22.10 18.87
CA TYR A 8 72.14 21.11 19.79
C TYR A 8 71.19 20.84 20.97
N PHE A 9 70.58 21.88 21.52
CA PHE A 9 69.57 21.77 22.57
C PHE A 9 68.32 21.01 22.08
N LEU A 10 67.80 21.33 20.89
CA LEU A 10 66.69 20.61 20.27
C LEU A 10 67.00 19.12 20.07
N LYS A 11 68.19 18.78 19.56
CA LYS A 11 68.61 17.38 19.36
C LYS A 11 68.79 16.59 20.66
N THR A 12 69.35 17.20 21.70
CA THR A 12 69.75 16.49 22.93
C THR A 12 68.70 16.50 24.03
N LYS A 13 67.78 17.47 24.04
CA LYS A 13 66.78 17.63 25.10
C LYS A 13 65.33 17.43 24.63
N ILE A 14 65.03 17.72 23.36
CA ILE A 14 63.64 17.70 22.82
C ILE A 14 63.41 16.53 21.86
N LEU A 15 64.41 16.12 21.07
CA LEU A 15 64.35 14.99 20.13
C LEU A 15 65.02 13.72 20.71
N THR A 16 64.90 13.49 22.02
CA THR A 16 65.34 12.22 22.60
C THR A 16 64.31 11.15 22.30
N LYS A 17 64.74 9.88 22.18
CA LYS A 17 63.81 8.75 22.00
C LYS A 17 62.68 8.77 23.04
N GLN A 18 62.97 9.18 24.28
CA GLN A 18 61.99 9.31 25.35
C GLN A 18 60.92 10.38 25.09
N VAL A 19 61.29 11.56 24.58
CA VAL A 19 60.33 12.61 24.22
C VAL A 19 59.51 12.20 23.00
N ALA A 20 60.12 11.53 22.02
CA ALA A 20 59.42 10.98 20.86
C ALA A 20 58.41 9.88 21.25
N PHE A 21 58.80 8.93 22.11
CA PHE A 21 57.89 7.90 22.65
C PHE A 21 56.80 8.51 23.53
N GLY A 22 57.11 9.55 24.33
CA GLY A 22 56.11 10.27 25.13
C GLY A 22 55.10 11.04 24.29
N ALA A 23 55.56 11.74 23.24
CA ALA A 23 54.68 12.42 22.28
C ALA A 23 53.83 11.44 21.47
N PHE A 24 54.39 10.29 21.08
CA PHE A 24 53.66 9.23 20.39
C PHE A 24 52.60 8.58 21.31
N GLY A 25 52.96 8.34 22.58
CA GLY A 25 52.01 7.85 23.60
C GLY A 25 50.87 8.84 23.84
N LEU A 26 51.16 10.14 23.95
CA LEU A 26 50.16 11.20 24.08
C LEU A 26 49.25 11.30 22.84
N ALA A 27 49.80 11.17 21.63
CA ALA A 27 49.01 11.18 20.40
C ALA A 27 48.07 9.97 20.31
N ILE A 28 48.50 8.78 20.73
CA ILE A 28 47.64 7.59 20.81
C ILE A 28 46.54 7.79 21.86
N THR A 29 46.89 8.26 23.06
CA THR A 29 45.90 8.49 24.12
C THR A 29 44.89 9.57 23.74
N ALA A 30 45.33 10.67 23.10
CA ALA A 30 44.45 11.72 22.60
C ALA A 30 43.56 11.22 21.44
N GLY A 31 44.11 10.39 20.54
CA GLY A 31 43.34 9.74 19.49
C GLY A 31 42.27 8.80 20.06
N LEU A 32 42.62 7.95 21.02
CA LEU A 32 41.69 7.05 21.70
C LEU A 32 40.62 7.81 22.48
N ALA A 33 41.02 8.80 23.30
CA ALA A 33 40.08 9.66 24.03
C ALA A 33 39.16 10.43 23.08
N GLY A 34 39.68 10.90 21.95
CA GLY A 34 38.90 11.53 20.88
C GLY A 34 37.90 10.57 20.26
N THR A 35 38.29 9.34 19.93
CA THR A 35 37.35 8.32 19.39
C THR A 35 36.31 7.87 20.40
N ILE A 36 36.67 7.75 21.68
CA ILE A 36 35.73 7.43 22.77
C ILE A 36 34.76 8.60 22.99
N GLY A 37 35.26 9.84 23.03
CA GLY A 37 34.44 11.05 23.14
C GLY A 37 33.52 11.24 21.93
N TYR A 38 34.00 10.90 20.73
CA TYR A 38 33.18 10.89 19.51
C TYR A 38 32.09 9.83 19.57
N LYS A 39 32.43 8.58 19.94
CA LYS A 39 31.45 7.49 20.09
C LYS A 39 30.43 7.74 21.21
N TYR A 40 30.83 8.43 22.28
CA TYR A 40 29.94 8.83 23.37
C TYR A 40 28.98 9.97 22.96
N SER A 41 29.44 10.91 22.12
CA SER A 41 28.60 11.98 21.57
C SER A 41 27.77 11.54 20.35
N HIS A 42 28.16 10.46 19.69
CA HIS A 42 27.50 9.89 18.51
C HIS A 42 27.30 8.38 18.72
N PRO A 43 26.38 7.96 19.61
CA PRO A 43 26.09 6.54 19.80
C PRO A 43 25.67 5.92 18.47
N PHE A 44 26.12 4.68 18.24
CA PHE A 44 25.72 3.92 17.07
C PHE A 44 24.20 3.71 17.11
N LYS A 45 23.52 4.11 16.04
CA LYS A 45 22.09 3.90 15.85
C LYS A 45 21.90 2.81 14.79
N PRO A 46 21.31 1.65 15.13
CA PRO A 46 20.93 0.68 14.12
C PRO A 46 19.82 1.26 13.24
N SER A 47 19.65 0.72 12.03
CA SER A 47 18.70 1.29 11.07
C SER A 47 17.28 0.74 11.21
N PHE A 48 16.31 1.64 11.12
CA PHE A 48 14.89 1.35 10.95
C PHE A 48 14.48 1.74 9.54
N PHE A 49 13.85 0.84 8.78
CA PHE A 49 13.50 1.09 7.38
C PHE A 49 12.00 1.34 7.18
N ASN A 50 11.64 2.20 6.23
CA ASN A 50 10.25 2.40 5.80
C ASN A 50 10.17 2.72 4.29
N TYR A 51 8.99 2.60 3.70
CA TYR A 51 8.72 3.16 2.38
C TYR A 51 8.82 4.70 2.41
N LYS A 52 9.15 5.30 1.26
CA LYS A 52 9.17 6.76 1.12
C LYS A 52 7.78 7.35 1.36
N GLN A 53 7.72 8.48 2.07
CA GLN A 53 6.49 9.24 2.31
C GLN A 53 5.37 8.42 3.00
N TYR A 54 5.74 7.33 3.66
CA TYR A 54 4.81 6.36 4.24
C TYR A 54 4.70 6.52 5.77
N MET A 55 5.13 7.66 6.30
CA MET A 55 5.07 7.99 7.73
C MET A 55 5.21 9.49 7.94
N LEU A 56 4.39 10.05 8.82
CA LEU A 56 4.46 11.44 9.25
C LEU A 56 5.83 11.77 9.87
N GLU A 57 6.40 12.93 9.54
CA GLU A 57 7.75 13.34 9.96
C GLU A 57 7.94 13.30 11.49
N GLU A 58 6.91 13.66 12.26
CA GLU A 58 6.93 13.62 13.73
C GLU A 58 7.09 12.18 14.26
N ASN A 59 6.45 11.20 13.61
CA ASN A 59 6.66 9.78 13.91
C ASN A 59 8.06 9.33 13.55
N GLN A 60 8.61 9.82 12.43
CA GLN A 60 9.99 9.56 12.05
C GLN A 60 10.95 10.11 13.12
N ASP A 61 10.69 11.30 13.67
CA ASP A 61 11.50 11.91 14.72
C ASP A 61 11.49 11.09 16.02
N ILE A 62 10.36 10.48 16.38
CA ILE A 62 10.27 9.57 17.53
C ILE A 62 11.19 8.35 17.32
N ILE A 63 11.21 7.78 16.11
CA ILE A 63 12.08 6.65 15.76
C ILE A 63 13.55 7.09 15.72
N ARG A 64 13.85 8.25 15.12
CA ARG A 64 15.21 8.81 14.97
C ARG A 64 15.90 9.10 16.29
N LYS A 65 15.17 9.20 17.41
CA LYS A 65 15.78 9.29 18.76
C LYS A 65 16.73 8.12 19.02
N TYR A 66 16.36 6.92 18.60
CA TYR A 66 17.11 5.68 18.89
C TYR A 66 17.68 4.98 17.64
N PHE A 67 17.12 5.23 16.47
CA PHE A 67 17.45 4.53 15.23
C PHE A 67 17.90 5.48 14.12
N ASP A 68 18.61 4.95 13.13
CA ASP A 68 18.88 5.62 11.85
C ASP A 68 17.72 5.31 10.91
N TYR A 69 16.78 6.26 10.79
CA TYR A 69 15.59 6.08 9.95
C TYR A 69 15.96 6.18 8.47
N LYS A 70 15.60 5.16 7.70
CA LYS A 70 15.92 5.05 6.27
C LYS A 70 14.68 4.78 5.45
N GLU A 71 14.50 5.58 4.42
CA GLU A 71 13.50 5.29 3.40
C GLU A 71 14.09 4.41 2.30
N PHE A 72 13.26 3.56 1.68
CA PHE A 72 13.65 2.75 0.54
C PHE A 72 12.70 2.92 -0.65
N ASP A 73 13.25 2.80 -1.86
CA ASP A 73 12.52 2.86 -3.13
C ASP A 73 11.97 1.51 -3.57
N THR A 74 12.67 0.43 -3.19
CA THR A 74 12.33 -0.92 -3.61
C THR A 74 12.43 -1.86 -2.42
N LEU A 75 11.48 -2.79 -2.33
CA LEU A 75 11.42 -3.80 -1.28
C LEU A 75 12.73 -4.59 -1.13
N ASN A 76 13.45 -4.82 -2.24
CA ASN A 76 14.76 -5.48 -2.26
C ASN A 76 15.83 -4.74 -1.44
N GLN A 77 15.79 -3.40 -1.34
CA GLN A 77 16.73 -2.64 -0.50
C GLN A 77 16.56 -3.01 0.97
N PHE A 78 15.31 -3.06 1.46
CA PHE A 78 15.02 -3.45 2.83
C PHE A 78 15.32 -4.94 3.08
N THR A 79 14.93 -5.84 2.17
CA THR A 79 15.27 -7.27 2.25
C THR A 79 16.79 -7.46 2.41
N ASN A 80 17.59 -6.79 1.57
CA ASN A 80 19.04 -6.88 1.64
C ASN A 80 19.60 -6.30 2.95
N ALA A 81 19.01 -5.24 3.50
CA ALA A 81 19.40 -4.70 4.79
C ALA A 81 19.15 -5.71 5.92
N ILE A 82 18.04 -6.42 5.91
CA ILE A 82 17.76 -7.51 6.87
C ILE A 82 18.75 -8.66 6.68
N LEU A 83 18.94 -9.14 5.45
CA LEU A 83 19.83 -10.29 5.17
C LEU A 83 21.30 -10.00 5.50
N THR A 84 21.71 -8.74 5.50
CA THR A 84 23.08 -8.29 5.83
C THR A 84 23.21 -7.74 7.26
N ASN A 85 22.20 -7.93 8.12
CA ASN A 85 22.17 -7.48 9.53
C ASN A 85 22.39 -5.97 9.69
N LYS A 86 21.92 -5.17 8.73
CA LYS A 86 22.00 -3.70 8.75
C LYS A 86 20.71 -3.04 9.26
N ALA A 87 19.59 -3.76 9.24
CA ALA A 87 18.32 -3.32 9.79
C ALA A 87 18.03 -4.04 11.11
N VAL A 88 17.35 -3.36 12.04
CA VAL A 88 16.81 -3.99 13.26
C VAL A 88 15.31 -4.18 13.20
N ALA A 89 14.61 -3.30 12.47
CA ALA A 89 13.18 -3.36 12.22
C ALA A 89 12.84 -2.49 11.01
N GLY A 90 11.59 -2.55 10.58
CA GLY A 90 11.06 -1.66 9.56
C GLY A 90 9.68 -2.07 9.10
N ILE A 91 9.11 -1.29 8.20
CA ILE A 91 7.87 -1.62 7.50
C ILE A 91 8.22 -2.33 6.20
N GLY A 92 7.61 -3.49 6.00
CA GLY A 92 7.74 -4.27 4.76
C GLY A 92 6.41 -4.91 4.39
N SER A 93 6.36 -5.56 3.23
CA SER A 93 5.15 -6.25 2.78
C SER A 93 4.99 -7.63 3.42
N ASP A 94 3.75 -8.07 3.50
CA ASP A 94 3.35 -9.43 3.87
C ASP A 94 4.15 -10.54 3.14
N ALA A 95 4.24 -10.50 1.81
CA ALA A 95 4.93 -11.49 1.01
C ALA A 95 6.45 -11.50 1.29
N GLN A 96 7.03 -10.33 1.55
CA GLN A 96 8.42 -10.20 2.00
C GLN A 96 8.61 -10.86 3.36
N ALA A 97 7.72 -10.57 4.31
CA ALA A 97 7.77 -11.11 5.65
C ALA A 97 7.69 -12.64 5.64
N VAL A 98 6.79 -13.24 4.86
CA VAL A 98 6.70 -14.70 4.70
C VAL A 98 8.03 -15.28 4.22
N ASN A 99 8.64 -14.69 3.18
CA ASN A 99 9.94 -15.11 2.70
C ASN A 99 11.05 -15.02 3.76
N LEU A 100 11.02 -14.01 4.62
CA LEU A 100 12.00 -13.82 5.69
C LEU A 100 11.76 -14.75 6.89
N ILE A 101 10.50 -15.09 7.20
CA ILE A 101 10.15 -16.11 8.22
C ILE A 101 10.69 -17.47 7.82
N LYS A 102 10.51 -17.86 6.54
CA LYS A 102 11.04 -19.12 5.99
C LYS A 102 12.57 -19.22 6.08
N LYS A 103 13.25 -18.08 6.14
CA LYS A 103 14.71 -17.94 6.29
C LYS A 103 15.18 -17.77 7.73
N ASN A 104 14.26 -17.82 8.71
CA ASN A 104 14.54 -17.50 10.12
C ASN A 104 15.22 -16.13 10.30
N LYS A 105 14.75 -15.11 9.58
CA LYS A 105 15.30 -13.74 9.64
C LYS A 105 14.47 -12.78 10.46
N LEU A 106 13.24 -13.16 10.81
CA LEU A 106 12.35 -12.35 11.63
C LEU A 106 12.12 -13.02 12.98
N LYS A 107 11.95 -12.19 14.01
CA LYS A 107 11.59 -12.59 15.36
C LYS A 107 10.08 -12.46 15.56
N LYS A 108 9.51 -13.33 16.41
CA LYS A 108 8.11 -13.22 16.83
C LYS A 108 7.87 -11.91 17.60
N ILE A 109 6.79 -11.23 17.27
CA ILE A 109 6.40 -9.98 17.92
C ILE A 109 5.93 -10.27 19.35
N ASN A 110 6.49 -9.54 20.31
CA ASN A 110 5.95 -9.51 21.66
C ASN A 110 4.81 -8.49 21.72
N PHE A 111 3.59 -8.96 21.46
CA PHE A 111 2.42 -8.11 21.39
C PHE A 111 2.01 -7.48 22.74
N HIS A 112 2.41 -8.06 23.88
CA HIS A 112 2.22 -7.40 25.18
C HIS A 112 3.00 -6.08 25.25
N LYS A 113 4.18 -5.98 24.63
CA LYS A 113 4.95 -4.73 24.61
C LYS A 113 4.35 -3.66 23.72
N LEU A 114 3.69 -4.05 22.64
CA LEU A 114 2.98 -3.14 21.75
C LEU A 114 1.63 -2.71 22.33
N PHE A 115 0.88 -3.65 22.91
CA PHE A 115 -0.52 -3.46 23.32
C PHE A 115 -0.75 -3.97 24.75
N PRO A 116 -0.06 -3.41 25.76
CA PRO A 116 -0.03 -3.97 27.12
C PRO A 116 -1.39 -4.00 27.82
N ASN A 117 -2.32 -3.12 27.41
CA ASN A 117 -3.65 -3.03 28.03
C ASN A 117 -4.66 -4.00 27.40
N VAL A 118 -4.38 -4.52 26.20
CA VAL A 118 -5.24 -5.50 25.51
C VAL A 118 -4.67 -6.91 25.65
N ILE A 119 -3.34 -7.05 25.58
CA ILE A 119 -2.63 -8.32 25.55
C ILE A 119 -1.73 -8.40 26.79
N SER A 120 -1.98 -9.39 27.63
CA SER A 120 -1.21 -9.71 28.84
C SER A 120 -0.02 -10.63 28.52
N GLU A 121 0.96 -10.72 29.43
CA GLU A 121 2.07 -11.66 29.28
C GLU A 121 1.60 -13.12 29.17
N SER A 122 0.56 -13.52 29.92
CA SER A 122 0.00 -14.88 29.86
C SER A 122 -0.66 -15.20 28.53
N ASP A 123 -1.17 -14.20 27.80
CA ASP A 123 -1.75 -14.43 26.47
C ASP A 123 -0.66 -14.87 25.48
N LEU A 124 0.60 -14.44 25.66
CA LEU A 124 1.73 -14.83 24.81
C LEU A 124 2.07 -16.34 24.91
N GLU A 125 1.64 -17.00 25.99
CA GLU A 125 1.87 -18.44 26.19
C GLU A 125 0.82 -19.31 25.47
N ASN A 126 -0.33 -18.73 25.10
CA ASN A 126 -1.41 -19.44 24.44
C ASN A 126 -1.70 -18.83 23.06
N LYS A 127 -1.25 -19.53 22.01
CA LYS A 127 -1.40 -19.09 20.61
C LYS A 127 -2.85 -18.81 20.21
N ASP A 128 -3.81 -19.62 20.67
CA ASP A 128 -5.22 -19.47 20.28
C ASP A 128 -5.84 -18.22 20.90
N ILE A 129 -5.55 -17.96 22.18
CA ILE A 129 -6.00 -16.74 22.87
C ILE A 129 -5.36 -15.50 22.25
N LEU A 130 -4.05 -15.55 21.97
CA LEU A 130 -3.36 -14.45 21.29
C LEU A 130 -3.96 -14.17 19.91
N ALA A 131 -4.18 -15.21 19.10
CA ALA A 131 -4.80 -15.08 17.79
C ALA A 131 -6.18 -14.45 17.87
N GLN A 132 -7.03 -14.87 18.81
CA GLN A 132 -8.36 -14.28 19.01
C GLN A 132 -8.28 -12.79 19.35
N LYS A 133 -7.38 -12.39 20.26
CA LYS A 133 -7.20 -10.97 20.63
C LYS A 133 -6.69 -10.13 19.46
N LEU A 134 -5.76 -10.67 18.66
CA LEU A 134 -5.27 -9.98 17.47
C LEU A 134 -6.35 -9.86 16.39
N GLN A 135 -7.18 -10.88 16.20
CA GLN A 135 -8.34 -10.84 15.31
C GLN A 135 -9.32 -9.72 15.71
N GLU A 136 -9.52 -9.49 17.01
CA GLU A 136 -10.39 -8.40 17.49
C GLU A 136 -9.79 -7.00 17.28
N LEU A 137 -8.46 -6.88 17.18
CA LEU A 137 -7.77 -5.62 16.94
C LEU A 137 -7.75 -5.19 15.47
N TYR A 138 -7.65 -6.16 14.55
CA TYR A 138 -7.53 -5.90 13.12
C TYR A 138 -8.88 -5.88 12.41
N THR A 139 -8.93 -5.27 11.22
CA THR A 139 -10.10 -5.43 10.36
C THR A 139 -10.22 -6.88 9.89
N GLU A 140 -11.45 -7.31 9.60
CA GLU A 140 -11.70 -8.71 9.20
C GLU A 140 -10.92 -9.10 7.95
N GLN A 141 -10.83 -8.20 6.95
CA GLN A 141 -10.08 -8.47 5.72
C GLN A 141 -8.59 -8.61 5.98
N VAL A 142 -8.01 -7.76 6.84
CA VAL A 142 -6.60 -7.88 7.25
C VAL A 142 -6.35 -9.22 7.94
N TRP A 143 -7.20 -9.62 8.89
CA TRP A 143 -7.01 -10.89 9.60
C TRP A 143 -7.11 -12.11 8.68
N GLN A 144 -8.12 -12.14 7.81
CA GLN A 144 -8.29 -13.20 6.82
C GLN A 144 -7.08 -13.29 5.89
N HIS A 145 -6.54 -12.14 5.48
CA HIS A 145 -5.36 -12.05 4.63
C HIS A 145 -4.10 -12.56 5.31
N LEU A 146 -3.83 -12.15 6.57
CA LEU A 146 -2.69 -12.67 7.32
C LEU A 146 -2.75 -14.19 7.49
N SER A 147 -3.95 -14.72 7.72
CA SER A 147 -4.20 -16.17 7.86
C SER A 147 -4.08 -16.93 6.54
N SER A 148 -4.24 -16.25 5.39
CA SER A 148 -4.14 -16.87 4.07
C SER A 148 -2.74 -17.42 3.75
N TYR A 149 -1.71 -16.95 4.48
CA TYR A 149 -0.31 -17.36 4.34
C TYR A 149 0.07 -18.59 5.18
N ASP A 150 -0.86 -19.15 5.95
CA ASP A 150 -0.61 -20.30 6.83
C ASP A 150 0.00 -21.50 6.10
N LYS A 151 -0.42 -21.73 4.86
CA LYS A 151 0.07 -22.83 4.02
C LYS A 151 1.52 -22.60 3.61
N GLU A 152 1.88 -21.36 3.26
CA GLU A 152 3.24 -21.00 2.86
C GLU A 152 4.25 -21.10 4.03
N LEU A 153 3.74 -21.08 5.27
CA LEU A 153 4.49 -21.14 6.52
C LEU A 153 4.45 -22.51 7.23
N GLU A 154 4.14 -23.58 6.50
CA GLU A 154 4.30 -24.96 6.99
C GLU A 154 5.76 -25.44 6.94
N VAL A 155 6.54 -24.91 5.99
CA VAL A 155 7.93 -25.32 5.73
C VAL A 155 8.87 -24.13 5.55
N ASP A 156 10.15 -24.35 5.83
CA ASP A 156 11.24 -23.40 5.63
C ASP A 156 11.59 -23.19 4.14
N GLU A 157 12.63 -22.40 3.86
CA GLU A 157 13.10 -22.15 2.49
C GLU A 157 13.60 -23.40 1.74
N ASN A 158 13.94 -24.47 2.47
CA ASN A 158 14.41 -25.75 1.92
C ASN A 158 13.31 -26.81 1.84
N GLY A 159 12.07 -26.46 2.17
CA GLY A 159 10.93 -27.38 2.17
C GLY A 159 10.89 -28.31 3.39
N LYS A 160 11.61 -27.98 4.47
CA LYS A 160 11.59 -28.75 5.72
C LYS A 160 10.63 -28.10 6.73
N GLU A 161 9.89 -28.92 7.45
CA GLU A 161 9.06 -28.45 8.57
C GLU A 161 9.89 -27.69 9.62
N PHE A 162 9.31 -26.62 10.16
CA PHE A 162 9.93 -25.83 11.22
C PHE A 162 10.10 -26.65 12.49
N SER A 163 11.27 -26.54 13.14
CA SER A 163 11.56 -27.28 14.37
C SER A 163 10.71 -26.85 15.58
N ASP A 164 10.15 -25.64 15.54
CA ASP A 164 9.29 -25.06 16.56
C ASP A 164 7.78 -25.17 16.24
N GLY A 165 7.44 -26.00 15.24
CA GLY A 165 6.07 -26.24 14.80
C GLY A 165 5.57 -25.22 13.78
N LYS A 166 4.28 -25.34 13.41
CA LYS A 166 3.64 -24.45 12.43
C LYS A 166 3.76 -22.98 12.85
N ARG A 167 4.09 -22.13 11.88
CA ARG A 167 4.22 -20.68 12.04
C ARG A 167 3.07 -19.97 11.32
N HIS A 168 2.75 -18.79 11.81
CA HIS A 168 1.74 -17.92 11.23
C HIS A 168 2.31 -16.53 10.97
N LEU A 169 1.84 -15.84 9.93
CA LEU A 169 2.36 -14.51 9.59
C LEU A 169 2.15 -13.52 10.74
N TRP A 170 0.98 -13.56 11.36
CA TRP A 170 0.63 -12.69 12.50
C TRP A 170 1.55 -12.87 13.72
N GLU A 171 2.29 -13.98 13.85
CA GLU A 171 3.27 -14.14 14.94
C GLU A 171 4.49 -13.22 14.74
N TYR A 172 4.78 -12.78 13.52
CA TYR A 172 6.03 -12.09 13.12
C TYR A 172 5.79 -10.71 12.50
N PHE A 173 4.53 -10.32 12.32
CA PHE A 173 4.13 -9.17 11.51
C PHE A 173 3.00 -8.42 12.20
N THR A 174 3.20 -7.13 12.45
CA THR A 174 2.12 -6.23 12.91
C THR A 174 1.67 -5.39 11.72
N PRO A 175 0.45 -5.59 11.19
CA PRO A 175 -0.01 -4.85 10.02
C PRO A 175 -0.11 -3.35 10.36
N TYR A 176 0.18 -2.52 9.37
CA TYR A 176 0.25 -1.07 9.48
C TYR A 176 -0.81 -0.43 8.60
N PHE A 177 -0.69 -0.61 7.28
CA PHE A 177 -1.66 -0.16 6.29
C PHE A 177 -2.06 -1.33 5.39
N SER A 178 -3.25 -1.19 4.80
CA SER A 178 -3.80 -2.11 3.82
C SER A 178 -4.32 -1.33 2.63
N GLN A 179 -4.20 -1.92 1.44
CA GLN A 179 -4.67 -1.32 0.20
C GLN A 179 -5.29 -2.40 -0.68
N ASP A 180 -6.43 -2.09 -1.29
CA ASP A 180 -6.97 -2.86 -2.41
C ASP A 180 -6.97 -2.00 -3.68
N MET A 181 -7.24 -2.61 -4.83
CA MET A 181 -7.28 -1.85 -6.07
C MET A 181 -8.69 -1.40 -6.42
N VAL A 182 -8.76 -0.27 -7.11
CA VAL A 182 -9.95 0.27 -7.73
C VAL A 182 -9.66 0.64 -9.18
N VAL A 183 -10.71 0.65 -10.00
CA VAL A 183 -10.68 1.37 -11.28
C VAL A 183 -11.20 2.77 -11.04
N ALA A 184 -10.30 3.72 -10.85
CA ALA A 184 -10.62 5.13 -10.67
C ALA A 184 -10.80 5.81 -12.04
N TYR A 185 -11.77 6.71 -12.19
CA TYR A 185 -12.02 7.45 -13.42
C TYR A 185 -12.51 8.87 -13.13
N ASN A 186 -12.26 9.80 -14.05
CA ASN A 186 -12.60 11.22 -13.88
C ASN A 186 -13.68 11.64 -14.90
N PRO A 187 -14.97 11.68 -14.52
CA PRO A 187 -16.07 12.11 -15.40
C PRO A 187 -15.83 13.47 -16.06
N SER A 188 -15.16 14.40 -15.38
CA SER A 188 -14.88 15.75 -15.90
C SER A 188 -14.20 15.70 -17.27
N LYS A 189 -13.34 14.70 -17.50
CA LYS A 189 -12.55 14.55 -18.73
C LYS A 189 -13.36 14.08 -19.94
N VAL A 190 -14.45 13.35 -19.73
CA VAL A 190 -15.35 12.92 -20.82
C VAL A 190 -16.55 13.87 -20.98
N LEU A 191 -16.98 14.50 -19.88
CA LEU A 191 -18.02 15.54 -19.88
C LEU A 191 -17.49 16.92 -20.30
N ASN A 192 -16.17 17.06 -20.49
CA ASN A 192 -15.48 18.31 -20.84
C ASN A 192 -15.68 19.43 -19.81
N ILE A 193 -15.70 19.09 -18.53
CA ILE A 193 -15.77 20.02 -17.40
C ILE A 193 -14.34 20.35 -16.99
N LYS A 194 -13.97 21.63 -17.09
CA LYS A 194 -12.56 22.08 -16.97
C LYS A 194 -12.28 22.88 -15.69
N ASN A 195 -13.32 23.37 -15.05
CA ASN A 195 -13.25 24.23 -13.87
C ASN A 195 -14.59 24.23 -13.12
N ASP A 196 -14.55 24.76 -11.89
CA ASP A 196 -15.70 24.82 -10.98
C ASP A 196 -16.86 25.65 -11.52
N GLU A 197 -16.59 26.62 -12.41
CA GLU A 197 -17.61 27.45 -13.06
C GLU A 197 -18.62 26.64 -13.87
N ASN A 198 -18.26 25.42 -14.29
CA ASN A 198 -19.11 24.49 -15.04
C ASN A 198 -19.39 23.19 -14.27
N LEU A 199 -18.98 23.11 -13.00
CA LEU A 199 -19.16 21.92 -12.18
C LEU A 199 -20.64 21.63 -12.01
N ASN A 200 -21.06 20.40 -12.27
CA ASN A 200 -22.43 19.97 -12.04
C ASN A 200 -22.41 18.50 -11.66
N PHE A 201 -22.47 18.21 -10.36
CA PHE A 201 -22.42 16.85 -9.82
C PHE A 201 -23.54 15.96 -10.38
N LYS A 202 -24.72 16.52 -10.69
CA LYS A 202 -25.80 15.76 -11.30
C LYS A 202 -25.38 15.13 -12.64
N LYS A 203 -24.54 15.79 -13.44
CA LYS A 203 -23.99 15.19 -14.67
C LYS A 203 -23.04 14.02 -14.39
N TYR A 204 -22.31 14.05 -13.29
CA TYR A 204 -21.41 12.97 -12.87
C TYR A 204 -22.27 11.77 -12.48
N TYR A 205 -23.28 11.99 -11.64
CA TYR A 205 -24.21 10.95 -11.21
C TYR A 205 -25.00 10.37 -12.39
N ASP A 206 -25.44 11.19 -13.34
CA ASP A 206 -26.15 10.73 -14.53
C ASP A 206 -25.25 9.82 -15.41
N LEU A 207 -23.95 10.12 -15.50
CA LEU A 207 -22.97 9.26 -16.19
C LEU A 207 -22.68 7.98 -15.39
N ASP A 208 -22.43 8.09 -14.09
CA ASP A 208 -22.16 6.94 -13.21
C ASP A 208 -23.33 5.98 -13.21
N LYS A 209 -24.56 6.49 -13.19
CA LYS A 209 -25.77 5.68 -13.26
C LYS A 209 -25.86 4.91 -14.58
N GLN A 210 -25.45 5.51 -15.70
CA GLN A 210 -25.38 4.82 -16.99
C GLN A 210 -24.32 3.71 -16.99
N ILE A 211 -23.12 4.01 -16.46
CA ILE A 211 -22.02 3.04 -16.33
C ILE A 211 -22.45 1.85 -15.45
N LEU A 212 -22.98 2.12 -14.25
CA LEU A 212 -23.41 1.06 -13.32
C LEU A 212 -24.58 0.25 -13.88
N ASN A 213 -25.55 0.88 -14.54
CA ASN A 213 -26.65 0.17 -15.20
C ASN A 213 -26.13 -0.77 -16.31
N ASP A 214 -25.17 -0.33 -17.12
CA ASP A 214 -24.56 -1.18 -18.14
C ASP A 214 -23.81 -2.36 -17.51
N LEU A 215 -23.15 -2.17 -16.36
CA LEU A 215 -22.43 -3.24 -15.67
C LEU A 215 -23.35 -4.31 -15.08
N ILE A 216 -24.56 -3.94 -14.64
CA ILE A 216 -25.52 -4.87 -14.02
C ILE A 216 -26.51 -5.48 -15.02
N THR A 217 -26.59 -4.96 -16.25
CA THR A 217 -27.53 -5.44 -17.27
C THR A 217 -26.82 -6.21 -18.39
N THR A 218 -27.57 -7.11 -19.04
CA THR A 218 -27.15 -7.72 -20.31
C THR A 218 -27.82 -6.94 -21.44
N ASN A 219 -27.05 -6.55 -22.47
CA ASN A 219 -27.53 -5.89 -23.68
C ASN A 219 -26.96 -6.60 -24.93
N GLU A 220 -27.40 -6.21 -26.13
CA GLU A 220 -26.98 -6.86 -27.39
C GLU A 220 -25.45 -6.87 -27.59
N ASP A 221 -24.75 -5.81 -27.17
CA ASP A 221 -23.27 -5.69 -27.25
C ASP A 221 -22.54 -6.72 -26.37
N ASN A 222 -23.23 -7.21 -25.33
CA ASN A 222 -22.68 -8.06 -24.28
C ASN A 222 -23.21 -9.51 -24.35
N GLU A 223 -24.37 -9.74 -24.98
CA GLU A 223 -24.97 -11.07 -25.10
C GLU A 223 -24.09 -12.05 -25.88
N ASN A 224 -23.33 -11.54 -26.86
CA ASN A 224 -22.43 -12.33 -27.70
C ASN A 224 -20.96 -12.29 -27.23
N ASP A 225 -20.68 -11.63 -26.11
CA ASP A 225 -19.32 -11.51 -25.58
C ASP A 225 -19.06 -12.60 -24.54
N ASN A 226 -18.25 -13.58 -24.93
CA ASN A 226 -17.85 -14.70 -24.08
C ASN A 226 -17.03 -14.29 -22.85
N SER A 227 -16.63 -13.01 -22.75
CA SER A 227 -15.94 -12.44 -21.59
C SER A 227 -16.87 -11.70 -20.62
N TRP A 228 -18.10 -11.41 -21.04
CA TRP A 228 -19.01 -10.58 -20.27
C TRP A 228 -19.83 -11.39 -19.27
N GLU A 229 -19.88 -10.88 -18.04
CA GLU A 229 -20.74 -11.40 -16.99
C GLU A 229 -21.45 -10.22 -16.30
N ALA A 230 -22.75 -10.09 -16.53
CA ALA A 230 -23.55 -8.98 -15.99
C ALA A 230 -23.65 -9.07 -14.47
N GLY A 231 -23.46 -7.94 -13.79
CA GLY A 231 -23.53 -7.82 -12.33
C GLY A 231 -22.35 -8.44 -11.59
N SER A 232 -21.36 -8.98 -12.31
CA SER A 232 -20.17 -9.58 -11.69
C SER A 232 -19.08 -8.57 -11.37
N PHE A 233 -19.09 -7.38 -11.99
CA PHE A 233 -18.02 -6.37 -11.85
C PHE A 233 -16.61 -6.93 -12.12
N SER A 234 -16.47 -7.78 -13.15
CA SER A 234 -15.13 -8.19 -13.60
C SER A 234 -14.33 -6.98 -14.09
N LEU A 235 -12.99 -6.99 -13.92
CA LEU A 235 -12.15 -5.92 -14.44
C LEU A 235 -12.36 -5.74 -15.95
N TYR A 236 -12.58 -6.84 -16.69
CA TYR A 236 -12.95 -6.80 -18.10
C TYR A 236 -14.19 -5.95 -18.35
N SER A 237 -15.30 -6.26 -17.66
CA SER A 237 -16.58 -5.56 -17.82
C SER A 237 -16.46 -4.08 -17.46
N ILE A 238 -15.68 -3.75 -16.42
CA ILE A 238 -15.43 -2.37 -15.98
C ILE A 238 -14.69 -1.60 -17.08
N LEU A 239 -13.54 -2.08 -17.52
CA LEU A 239 -12.73 -1.37 -18.53
C LEU A 239 -13.46 -1.24 -19.86
N LYS A 240 -14.20 -2.28 -20.29
CA LYS A 240 -15.02 -2.24 -21.51
C LYS A 240 -16.15 -1.21 -21.41
N THR A 241 -16.83 -1.14 -20.27
CA THR A 241 -17.88 -0.15 -20.03
C THR A 241 -17.31 1.26 -20.03
N LEU A 242 -16.24 1.53 -19.29
CA LEU A 242 -15.59 2.84 -19.30
C LEU A 242 -15.15 3.24 -20.72
N LYS A 243 -14.61 2.30 -21.50
CA LYS A 243 -14.28 2.53 -22.91
C LYS A 243 -15.49 2.95 -23.75
N LYS A 244 -16.66 2.31 -23.56
CA LYS A 244 -17.93 2.66 -24.22
C LYS A 244 -18.34 4.12 -23.92
N TYR A 245 -18.09 4.60 -22.70
CA TYR A 245 -18.41 5.96 -22.26
C TYR A 245 -17.28 6.98 -22.54
N GLY A 246 -16.31 6.65 -23.40
CA GLY A 246 -15.31 7.62 -23.89
C GLY A 246 -14.05 7.73 -23.04
N PHE A 247 -13.86 6.85 -22.06
CA PHE A 247 -12.59 6.73 -21.32
C PHE A 247 -11.61 5.89 -22.13
N ASN A 248 -10.65 6.55 -22.78
CA ASN A 248 -9.77 5.97 -23.79
C ASN A 248 -8.30 5.87 -23.36
N ASN A 249 -7.86 6.68 -22.40
CA ASN A 249 -6.49 6.72 -21.92
C ASN A 249 -6.43 6.11 -20.52
N LEU A 250 -5.90 4.90 -20.43
CA LEU A 250 -5.72 4.15 -19.19
C LEU A 250 -4.32 4.38 -18.64
N GLU A 251 -4.23 4.48 -17.32
CA GLU A 251 -3.00 4.33 -16.56
C GLU A 251 -3.13 3.21 -15.53
N ALA A 252 -2.06 2.48 -15.26
CA ALA A 252 -2.04 1.43 -14.25
C ALA A 252 -0.68 1.37 -13.57
N THR A 253 -0.62 0.76 -12.38
CA THR A 253 0.65 0.50 -11.70
C THR A 253 1.60 -0.38 -12.55
N ASP A 254 2.89 -0.06 -12.57
CA ASP A 254 3.95 -0.88 -13.18
C ASP A 254 4.32 -2.10 -12.31
N ALA A 255 3.61 -2.31 -11.19
CA ALA A 255 3.75 -3.49 -10.34
C ALA A 255 3.21 -4.74 -11.06
N VAL A 256 4.11 -5.44 -11.77
CA VAL A 256 3.78 -6.63 -12.57
C VAL A 256 3.07 -7.73 -11.78
N ARG A 257 3.40 -7.92 -10.50
CA ARG A 257 2.79 -8.98 -9.68
C ARG A 257 1.31 -8.74 -9.44
N ASP A 258 0.91 -7.48 -9.32
CA ASP A 258 -0.48 -7.07 -9.16
C ASP A 258 -1.22 -7.32 -10.48
N ASN A 259 -0.61 -6.89 -11.58
CA ASN A 259 -1.13 -7.10 -12.93
C ASN A 259 -1.31 -8.60 -13.26
N MET A 260 -0.45 -9.48 -12.72
CA MET A 260 -0.60 -10.93 -12.87
C MET A 260 -1.84 -11.50 -12.18
N ILE A 261 -2.27 -10.93 -11.04
CA ILE A 261 -3.53 -11.35 -10.37
C ILE A 261 -4.71 -11.05 -11.29
N TYR A 262 -4.77 -9.85 -11.86
CA TYR A 262 -5.81 -9.49 -12.82
C TYR A 262 -5.78 -10.34 -14.09
N GLY A 263 -4.58 -10.66 -14.58
CA GLY A 263 -4.39 -11.62 -15.67
C GLY A 263 -4.97 -12.98 -15.32
N SER A 264 -4.70 -13.50 -14.12
CA SER A 264 -5.21 -14.80 -13.68
C SER A 264 -6.74 -14.88 -13.57
N GLY A 265 -7.40 -13.73 -13.32
CA GLY A 265 -8.85 -13.59 -13.34
C GLY A 265 -9.47 -13.48 -14.75
N TYR A 266 -8.66 -13.51 -15.81
CA TYR A 266 -9.10 -13.40 -17.20
C TYR A 266 -8.55 -14.55 -18.06
N ARG A 267 -9.02 -15.77 -17.76
CA ARG A 267 -8.57 -16.98 -18.47
C ARG A 267 -9.64 -17.53 -19.40
N PHE A 268 -9.29 -17.75 -20.66
CA PHE A 268 -10.18 -18.43 -21.59
C PHE A 268 -10.27 -19.92 -21.26
N ASP A 269 -11.45 -20.36 -20.82
CA ASP A 269 -11.79 -21.75 -20.63
C ASP A 269 -12.39 -22.34 -21.92
N LYS A 270 -11.75 -23.39 -22.42
CA LYS A 270 -12.15 -24.05 -23.67
C LYS A 270 -13.40 -24.92 -23.50
N GLU A 271 -13.68 -25.39 -22.29
CA GLU A 271 -14.84 -26.25 -22.03
C GLU A 271 -16.13 -25.44 -22.04
N SER A 272 -16.14 -24.31 -21.34
CA SER A 272 -17.26 -23.36 -21.35
C SER A 272 -17.26 -22.41 -22.55
N ASN A 273 -16.16 -22.33 -23.30
CA ASN A 273 -15.94 -21.36 -24.38
C ASN A 273 -16.11 -19.90 -23.89
N LYS A 274 -15.71 -19.62 -22.65
CA LYS A 274 -15.84 -18.33 -21.97
C LYS A 274 -14.57 -17.94 -21.25
N TYR A 275 -14.41 -16.64 -20.97
CA TYR A 275 -13.42 -16.22 -19.99
C TYR A 275 -13.99 -16.40 -18.58
N VAL A 276 -13.18 -16.95 -17.69
CA VAL A 276 -13.55 -17.23 -16.30
C VAL A 276 -12.48 -16.71 -15.36
N ASP A 277 -12.91 -16.37 -14.15
CA ASP A 277 -12.08 -15.86 -13.04
C ASP A 277 -11.86 -16.91 -11.94
N SER A 278 -12.44 -18.11 -12.08
CA SER A 278 -12.28 -19.21 -11.11
C SER A 278 -10.84 -19.69 -10.92
N TYR A 279 -9.91 -19.21 -11.76
CA TYR A 279 -8.47 -19.48 -11.69
C TYR A 279 -7.67 -18.32 -11.11
N ALA A 280 -8.32 -17.26 -10.63
CA ALA A 280 -7.65 -16.12 -10.03
C ALA A 280 -6.74 -16.56 -8.88
N THR A 281 -5.51 -16.03 -8.88
CA THR A 281 -4.46 -16.42 -7.94
C THR A 281 -3.38 -15.34 -7.85
N GLY A 282 -2.76 -15.20 -6.68
CA GLY A 282 -1.52 -14.43 -6.53
C GLY A 282 -0.24 -15.22 -6.63
N LYS A 283 -0.31 -16.51 -7.02
CA LYS A 283 0.87 -17.32 -7.36
C LYS A 283 1.65 -16.71 -8.54
N GLY A 284 2.98 -16.77 -8.45
CA GLY A 284 3.88 -16.37 -9.53
C GLY A 284 4.53 -17.52 -10.28
N ASN A 285 4.44 -18.72 -9.76
CA ASN A 285 5.00 -19.96 -10.29
C ASN A 285 4.21 -21.16 -9.72
N ASP A 286 4.58 -22.37 -10.13
CA ASP A 286 4.09 -23.65 -9.57
C ASP A 286 2.56 -23.71 -9.42
N PHE A 287 1.92 -23.61 -10.57
CA PHE A 287 0.47 -23.57 -10.68
C PHE A 287 -0.13 -24.97 -10.79
N ASP A 288 -0.99 -25.32 -9.84
CA ASP A 288 -1.70 -26.61 -9.81
C ASP A 288 -2.79 -26.71 -10.91
N ASN A 289 -3.06 -25.61 -11.64
CA ASN A 289 -4.21 -25.44 -12.53
C ASN A 289 -3.85 -25.44 -14.02
N GLY A 290 -2.73 -26.08 -14.40
CA GLY A 290 -2.29 -26.21 -15.79
C GLY A 290 -1.75 -24.93 -16.44
N ILE A 291 -1.52 -23.88 -15.64
CA ILE A 291 -0.78 -22.68 -16.05
C ILE A 291 0.70 -23.06 -16.11
N LYS A 292 1.36 -22.79 -17.24
CA LYS A 292 2.72 -23.31 -17.46
C LYS A 292 3.82 -22.50 -16.75
N ASP A 293 3.68 -21.18 -16.73
CA ASP A 293 4.61 -20.26 -16.08
C ASP A 293 3.99 -18.85 -15.90
N HIS A 294 4.72 -17.95 -15.26
CA HIS A 294 4.35 -16.54 -15.07
C HIS A 294 4.02 -15.79 -16.38
N LYS A 295 4.54 -16.24 -17.53
CA LYS A 295 4.33 -15.56 -18.81
C LYS A 295 2.90 -15.69 -19.27
N GLU A 296 2.24 -16.80 -18.93
CA GLU A 296 0.83 -17.01 -19.22
C GLU A 296 -0.03 -15.98 -18.49
N LEU A 297 0.21 -15.71 -17.20
CA LEU A 297 -0.51 -14.68 -16.45
C LEU A 297 -0.29 -13.28 -17.02
N ILE A 298 0.95 -12.93 -17.38
CA ILE A 298 1.27 -11.64 -18.01
C ILE A 298 0.60 -11.53 -19.40
N ASN A 299 0.53 -12.62 -20.17
CA ASN A 299 -0.17 -12.64 -21.46
C ASN A 299 -1.68 -12.48 -21.26
N GLN A 300 -2.28 -13.15 -20.28
CA GLN A 300 -3.70 -13.00 -19.97
C GLN A 300 -4.04 -11.57 -19.55
N PHE A 301 -3.18 -10.91 -18.78
CA PHE A 301 -3.34 -9.47 -18.50
C PHE A 301 -3.24 -8.63 -19.77
N ALA A 302 -2.29 -8.92 -20.66
CA ALA A 302 -2.18 -8.23 -21.95
C ALA A 302 -3.45 -8.40 -22.81
N ASP A 303 -4.02 -9.61 -22.81
CA ASP A 303 -5.26 -9.93 -23.53
C ASP A 303 -6.46 -9.26 -22.85
N LEU A 304 -6.53 -9.21 -21.52
CA LEU A 304 -7.54 -8.48 -20.76
C LEU A 304 -7.59 -7.02 -21.17
N ILE A 305 -6.45 -6.31 -21.13
CA ILE A 305 -6.37 -4.90 -21.52
C ILE A 305 -6.75 -4.74 -22.99
N LYS A 306 -6.24 -5.59 -23.88
CA LYS A 306 -6.54 -5.51 -25.31
C LYS A 306 -8.00 -5.76 -25.64
N ASN A 307 -8.61 -6.77 -25.04
CA ASN A 307 -9.98 -7.18 -25.34
C ASN A 307 -11.00 -6.20 -24.74
N SER A 308 -10.67 -5.57 -23.61
CA SER A 308 -11.57 -4.60 -22.94
C SER A 308 -11.44 -3.18 -23.49
N THR A 309 -10.22 -2.73 -23.82
CA THR A 309 -9.97 -1.33 -24.25
C THR A 309 -9.78 -1.16 -25.76
N GLY A 310 -9.50 -2.27 -26.47
CA GLY A 310 -9.06 -2.27 -27.87
C GLY A 310 -7.58 -1.95 -28.06
N TYR A 311 -6.80 -1.77 -26.99
CA TYR A 311 -5.41 -1.34 -27.05
C TYR A 311 -4.45 -2.37 -26.45
N SER A 312 -3.34 -2.64 -27.12
CA SER A 312 -2.23 -3.41 -26.54
C SER A 312 -1.51 -2.63 -25.44
N LEU A 313 -0.80 -3.34 -24.56
CA LEU A 313 0.02 -2.75 -23.48
C LEU A 313 1.07 -1.72 -23.94
N ASN A 314 1.40 -1.73 -25.23
CA ASN A 314 2.38 -0.82 -25.81
C ASN A 314 1.76 0.38 -26.57
N SER A 315 0.43 0.47 -26.57
CA SER A 315 -0.31 1.59 -27.15
C SER A 315 0.01 2.87 -26.38
N PRO A 316 0.08 4.06 -27.02
CA PRO A 316 0.17 5.32 -26.28
C PRO A 316 -1.03 5.62 -25.39
N LYS A 317 -2.11 4.84 -25.53
CA LYS A 317 -3.34 4.91 -24.75
C LYS A 317 -3.29 4.12 -23.44
N ILE A 318 -2.25 3.30 -23.25
CA ILE A 318 -2.03 2.49 -22.05
C ILE A 318 -0.69 2.91 -21.45
N ASN A 319 -0.70 3.35 -20.21
CA ASN A 319 0.49 3.81 -19.50
C ASN A 319 0.69 2.98 -18.22
N PHE A 320 1.95 2.70 -17.90
CA PHE A 320 2.36 2.01 -16.69
C PHE A 320 3.32 2.90 -15.91
N ILE A 321 3.02 3.12 -14.64
CA ILE A 321 3.78 4.02 -13.78
C ILE A 321 4.01 3.38 -12.40
N GLY A 322 5.20 3.58 -11.85
CA GLY A 322 5.57 3.04 -10.53
C GLY A 322 5.45 4.05 -9.37
N ASP A 323 5.08 5.29 -9.66
CA ASP A 323 4.93 6.37 -8.69
C ASP A 323 3.44 6.69 -8.52
N GLY A 324 2.93 6.46 -7.31
CA GLY A 324 1.51 6.68 -6.97
C GLY A 324 1.11 8.15 -7.05
N LEU A 325 1.97 9.08 -6.63
CA LEU A 325 1.66 10.52 -6.64
C LEU A 325 1.53 11.06 -8.06
N GLU A 326 2.45 10.67 -8.96
CA GLU A 326 2.33 11.05 -10.37
C GLU A 326 1.03 10.49 -10.99
N LEU A 327 0.59 9.32 -10.53
CA LEU A 327 -0.66 8.70 -10.97
C LEU A 327 -1.89 9.52 -10.52
N VAL A 328 -1.94 9.87 -9.24
CA VAL A 328 -2.99 10.73 -8.66
C VAL A 328 -3.09 12.04 -9.42
N ASP A 329 -1.97 12.75 -9.55
CA ASP A 329 -1.88 14.04 -10.25
C ASP A 329 -2.43 13.95 -11.68
N ARG A 330 -2.09 12.88 -12.40
CA ARG A 330 -2.50 12.72 -13.80
C ARG A 330 -3.97 12.36 -13.94
N ILE A 331 -4.58 11.61 -13.03
CA ILE A 331 -6.01 11.29 -13.09
C ILE A 331 -6.86 12.50 -12.68
N VAL A 332 -6.46 13.23 -11.64
CA VAL A 332 -7.17 14.39 -11.12
C VAL A 332 -7.10 15.57 -12.09
N ASN A 333 -5.91 15.87 -12.63
CA ASN A 333 -5.69 17.06 -13.45
C ASN A 333 -6.54 17.06 -14.75
N PRO A 334 -7.48 17.99 -14.94
CA PRO A 334 -8.33 18.06 -16.14
C PRO A 334 -7.56 18.25 -17.46
N ALA A 335 -6.32 18.76 -17.41
CA ALA A 335 -5.47 18.95 -18.57
C ALA A 335 -4.67 17.69 -18.97
N SER A 336 -4.54 16.71 -18.07
CA SER A 336 -3.89 15.43 -18.36
C SER A 336 -4.77 14.58 -19.27
N ASP A 337 -4.14 13.88 -20.22
CA ASP A 337 -4.83 13.00 -21.14
C ASP A 337 -5.31 11.69 -20.49
N ILE A 338 -4.76 11.28 -19.36
CA ILE A 338 -5.20 10.08 -18.61
C ILE A 338 -6.63 10.27 -18.11
N GLN A 339 -7.55 9.35 -18.41
CA GLN A 339 -8.96 9.52 -18.06
C GLN A 339 -9.42 8.59 -16.93
N PHE A 340 -8.72 7.47 -16.76
CA PHE A 340 -9.01 6.45 -15.76
C PHE A 340 -7.76 5.64 -15.48
N GLY A 341 -7.72 4.97 -14.34
CA GLY A 341 -6.63 4.09 -13.99
C GLY A 341 -7.00 2.95 -13.06
N ILE A 342 -6.13 1.95 -13.03
CA ILE A 342 -6.17 0.81 -12.12
C ILE A 342 -5.14 1.11 -11.02
N ILE A 343 -5.63 1.56 -9.86
CA ILE A 343 -4.81 2.14 -8.78
C ILE A 343 -5.24 1.63 -7.42
N TYR A 344 -4.42 1.88 -6.40
CA TYR A 344 -4.79 1.57 -5.02
C TYR A 344 -5.89 2.50 -4.52
N ASN A 345 -6.74 2.00 -3.62
CA ASN A 345 -7.82 2.77 -3.03
C ASN A 345 -7.34 3.99 -2.25
N GLY A 346 -6.17 3.91 -1.59
CA GLY A 346 -5.54 5.06 -0.92
C GLY A 346 -5.20 6.19 -1.90
N ASP A 347 -4.55 5.87 -3.01
CA ASP A 347 -4.25 6.84 -4.07
C ASP A 347 -5.54 7.40 -4.69
N ALA A 348 -6.56 6.56 -4.90
CA ALA A 348 -7.86 7.01 -5.39
C ALA A 348 -8.59 7.91 -4.39
N PHE A 349 -8.41 7.69 -3.09
CA PHE A 349 -8.98 8.50 -2.02
C PHE A 349 -8.31 9.89 -1.95
N ASP A 350 -6.99 9.94 -2.05
CA ASP A 350 -6.25 11.20 -2.23
C ASP A 350 -6.70 11.93 -3.51
N ALA A 351 -6.85 11.19 -4.60
CA ALA A 351 -7.38 11.74 -5.85
C ALA A 351 -8.82 12.27 -5.71
N TYR A 352 -9.64 11.64 -4.86
CA TYR A 352 -11.00 12.09 -4.55
C TYR A 352 -10.99 13.44 -3.81
N LYS A 353 -10.00 13.69 -2.95
CA LYS A 353 -9.71 15.00 -2.31
C LYS A 353 -8.91 15.94 -3.23
N GLY A 354 -9.19 15.88 -4.53
CA GLY A 354 -8.35 16.47 -5.57
C GLY A 354 -8.21 18.00 -5.52
N ALA A 355 -9.02 18.71 -4.74
CA ALA A 355 -8.88 20.17 -4.57
C ALA A 355 -7.54 20.57 -3.95
N ASP A 356 -6.97 19.71 -3.09
CA ASP A 356 -5.67 19.95 -2.44
C ASP A 356 -4.50 19.70 -3.39
N ASN A 357 -4.70 18.82 -4.39
CA ASN A 357 -3.68 18.38 -5.33
C ASN A 357 -3.57 19.29 -6.57
N VAL A 358 -4.69 19.79 -7.11
CA VAL A 358 -4.71 20.59 -8.35
C VAL A 358 -5.70 21.75 -8.25
N ASN A 359 -5.21 22.99 -8.40
CA ASN A 359 -5.99 24.24 -8.33
C ASN A 359 -7.26 24.34 -9.22
N ASN A 360 -7.43 23.45 -10.21
CA ASN A 360 -8.58 23.40 -11.12
C ASN A 360 -9.39 22.09 -10.99
N SER A 361 -9.16 21.34 -9.91
CA SER A 361 -9.95 20.17 -9.53
C SER A 361 -10.81 20.49 -8.32
N HIS A 362 -11.79 19.65 -8.06
CA HIS A 362 -12.66 19.72 -6.91
C HIS A 362 -12.75 18.35 -6.25
N ASP A 363 -13.18 18.32 -5.00
CA ASP A 363 -13.44 17.06 -4.32
C ASP A 363 -14.64 16.34 -4.94
N GLY A 364 -14.59 15.01 -4.97
CA GLY A 364 -15.60 14.21 -5.65
C GLY A 364 -15.49 14.21 -7.19
N ALA A 365 -14.40 14.75 -7.74
CA ALA A 365 -14.11 14.66 -9.18
C ALA A 365 -13.81 13.22 -9.63
N ILE A 366 -13.32 12.38 -8.72
CA ILE A 366 -12.92 11.00 -9.00
C ILE A 366 -14.03 10.04 -8.62
N ARG A 367 -14.31 9.13 -9.55
CA ARG A 367 -15.23 8.02 -9.37
C ARG A 367 -14.47 6.70 -9.42
N TYR A 368 -15.04 5.61 -8.89
CA TYR A 368 -14.33 4.35 -8.72
C TYR A 368 -15.29 3.16 -8.84
N ILE A 369 -14.72 2.02 -9.25
CA ILE A 369 -15.39 0.71 -9.19
C ILE A 369 -14.35 -0.31 -8.72
N LYS A 370 -14.69 -1.15 -7.72
CA LYS A 370 -13.83 -2.25 -7.27
C LYS A 370 -14.06 -3.49 -8.13
N PRO A 371 -13.02 -4.08 -8.75
CA PRO A 371 -13.17 -5.32 -9.51
C PRO A 371 -13.44 -6.51 -8.58
N LYS A 372 -14.27 -7.49 -9.01
CA LYS A 372 -14.55 -8.69 -8.18
C LYS A 372 -13.34 -9.54 -7.86
N THR A 373 -12.36 -9.60 -8.76
CA THR A 373 -11.05 -10.20 -8.50
C THR A 373 -10.15 -9.05 -8.12
N ASN A 374 -9.77 -8.95 -6.86
CA ASN A 374 -9.03 -7.81 -6.35
C ASN A 374 -7.78 -8.25 -5.60
N LEU A 375 -6.74 -7.45 -5.69
CA LEU A 375 -5.54 -7.60 -4.87
C LEU A 375 -5.82 -6.98 -3.50
N LEU A 376 -5.28 -7.60 -2.44
CA LEU A 376 -5.12 -6.95 -1.13
C LEU A 376 -3.63 -6.94 -0.79
N LEU A 377 -3.10 -5.77 -0.49
CA LEU A 377 -1.75 -5.57 0.01
C LEU A 377 -1.82 -5.18 1.48
N ILE A 378 -0.90 -5.73 2.27
CA ILE A 378 -0.72 -5.36 3.65
C ILE A 378 0.76 -5.12 3.91
N ASP A 379 1.08 -3.89 4.29
CA ASP A 379 2.39 -3.51 4.79
C ASP A 379 2.35 -3.46 6.31
N GLY A 380 3.48 -3.76 6.94
CA GLY A 380 3.52 -3.92 8.39
C GLY A 380 4.91 -4.00 8.97
N LEU A 381 4.97 -3.82 10.29
CA LEU A 381 6.18 -3.92 11.07
C LEU A 381 6.70 -5.35 11.08
N VAL A 382 7.99 -5.48 10.76
CA VAL A 382 8.79 -6.66 11.03
C VAL A 382 9.97 -6.32 11.94
N ILE A 383 10.35 -7.25 12.81
CA ILE A 383 11.52 -7.13 13.68
C ILE A 383 12.53 -8.21 13.31
N VAL A 384 13.78 -7.80 13.09
CA VAL A 384 14.85 -8.70 12.67
C VAL A 384 15.25 -9.62 13.82
N ASP A 385 15.48 -10.90 13.52
CA ASP A 385 15.98 -11.85 14.52
C ASP A 385 17.46 -11.61 14.87
N GLY A 386 17.85 -11.96 16.09
CA GLY A 386 19.23 -11.83 16.55
C GLY A 386 19.68 -10.40 16.93
N ILE A 387 18.75 -9.45 17.04
CA ILE A 387 19.04 -8.10 17.56
C ILE A 387 19.22 -8.10 19.09
N ASP A 388 20.02 -7.17 19.61
CA ASP A 388 20.22 -7.01 21.06
C ASP A 388 18.91 -6.64 21.76
N LYS A 389 18.72 -7.16 22.99
CA LYS A 389 17.48 -6.97 23.76
C LYS A 389 17.16 -5.50 24.03
N GLU A 390 18.18 -4.68 24.25
CA GLU A 390 18.03 -3.24 24.43
C GLU A 390 17.40 -2.57 23.21
N PHE A 391 17.90 -2.90 22.00
CA PHE A 391 17.33 -2.35 20.77
C PHE A 391 15.95 -2.93 20.47
N GLU A 392 15.71 -4.21 20.76
CA GLU A 392 14.38 -4.82 20.67
C GLU A 392 13.36 -4.05 21.52
N ASP A 393 13.68 -3.77 22.77
CA ASP A 393 12.80 -3.01 23.68
C ASP A 393 12.57 -1.59 23.17
N LYS A 394 13.60 -0.96 22.61
CA LYS A 394 13.48 0.36 21.98
C LYS A 394 12.63 0.35 20.71
N VAL A 395 12.64 -0.73 19.91
CA VAL A 395 11.74 -0.85 18.75
C VAL A 395 10.29 -0.82 19.21
N TYR A 396 9.93 -1.62 20.23
CA TYR A 396 8.56 -1.62 20.75
C TYR A 396 8.15 -0.26 21.32
N GLU A 397 9.04 0.40 22.07
CA GLU A 397 8.79 1.73 22.63
C GLU A 397 8.52 2.77 21.53
N VAL A 398 9.38 2.87 20.52
CA VAL A 398 9.21 3.90 19.47
C VAL A 398 8.00 3.62 18.59
N VAL A 399 7.74 2.35 18.25
CA VAL A 399 6.59 1.99 17.41
C VAL A 399 5.29 2.31 18.13
N LYS A 400 5.17 1.89 19.40
CA LYS A 400 3.97 2.14 20.21
C LYS A 400 3.71 3.63 20.37
N ASN A 401 4.75 4.43 20.59
CA ASN A 401 4.62 5.88 20.80
C ASN A 401 4.62 6.68 19.49
N SER A 402 4.58 6.03 18.32
CA SER A 402 4.49 6.71 17.03
C SER A 402 3.23 6.24 16.30
N PHE A 403 3.37 5.52 15.19
CA PHE A 403 2.25 5.18 14.32
C PHE A 403 1.27 4.15 14.89
N LEU A 404 1.55 3.54 16.06
CA LEU A 404 0.60 2.68 16.77
C LEU A 404 -0.02 3.34 18.02
N GLU A 405 0.22 4.63 18.25
CA GLU A 405 -0.20 5.30 19.47
C GLU A 405 -1.72 5.19 19.69
N GLY A 406 -2.10 4.88 20.93
CA GLY A 406 -3.48 4.72 21.36
C GLY A 406 -4.10 3.36 21.01
N LEU A 407 -3.74 2.74 19.86
CA LEU A 407 -4.48 1.61 19.25
C LEU A 407 -4.65 0.39 20.17
N GLY A 408 -3.76 0.16 21.13
CA GLY A 408 -3.85 -0.95 22.11
C GLY A 408 -3.86 -0.53 23.58
N ASP A 409 -4.07 0.76 23.87
CA ASP A 409 -3.89 1.31 25.22
C ASP A 409 -5.21 1.67 25.93
N GLY A 410 -6.36 1.41 25.30
CA GLY A 410 -7.69 1.80 25.82
C GLY A 410 -7.99 3.30 25.71
N GLN A 411 -7.02 4.11 25.27
CA GLN A 411 -7.19 5.55 25.09
C GLN A 411 -8.29 5.92 24.08
N TRP A 412 -8.53 5.06 23.08
CA TRP A 412 -9.63 5.20 22.12
C TRP A 412 -11.02 5.10 22.75
N GLU A 413 -11.16 4.44 23.91
CA GLU A 413 -12.47 4.12 24.48
C GLU A 413 -12.96 5.14 25.51
N ASP A 414 -12.09 5.87 26.22
CA ASP A 414 -12.58 6.70 27.35
C ASP A 414 -11.65 7.81 27.89
N SER A 415 -10.68 8.32 27.11
CA SER A 415 -9.60 9.13 27.72
C SER A 415 -9.79 10.65 27.74
N GLY A 416 -10.85 11.20 27.14
CA GLY A 416 -10.98 12.66 26.95
C GLY A 416 -9.86 13.28 26.10
N VAL A 417 -8.99 12.45 25.53
CA VAL A 417 -8.00 12.82 24.53
C VAL A 417 -8.70 12.98 23.20
N ASP A 418 -8.37 14.04 22.48
CA ASP A 418 -8.79 14.20 21.10
C ASP A 418 -8.08 13.15 20.24
N LYS A 419 -8.86 12.21 19.68
CA LYS A 419 -8.32 11.10 18.87
C LYS A 419 -7.59 11.61 17.63
N THR A 420 -7.94 12.80 17.15
CA THR A 420 -7.28 13.43 16.01
C THR A 420 -5.87 13.90 16.33
N GLU A 421 -5.49 13.98 17.61
CA GLU A 421 -4.14 14.31 18.07
C GLU A 421 -3.25 13.07 18.26
N LEU A 422 -3.81 11.85 18.19
CA LEU A 422 -3.02 10.62 18.34
C LEU A 422 -2.14 10.40 17.10
N HIS A 423 -0.89 10.02 17.32
CA HIS A 423 0.07 9.80 16.23
C HIS A 423 -0.34 8.71 15.23
N SER A 424 -1.21 7.77 15.61
CA SER A 424 -1.77 6.78 14.69
C SER A 424 -2.76 7.42 13.70
N TYR A 425 -3.64 8.31 14.17
CA TYR A 425 -4.55 9.08 13.34
C TYR A 425 -3.80 10.09 12.48
N LEU A 426 -2.92 10.91 13.07
CA LEU A 426 -2.14 11.91 12.34
C LEU A 426 -1.31 11.29 11.21
N ASN A 427 -0.81 10.07 11.44
CA ASN A 427 -0.09 9.34 10.42
C ASN A 427 -0.99 8.89 9.27
N PHE A 428 -2.21 8.43 9.58
CA PHE A 428 -3.20 8.13 8.56
C PHE A 428 -3.57 9.40 7.78
N ASP A 429 -3.89 10.51 8.45
CA ASP A 429 -4.28 11.78 7.81
C ASP A 429 -3.18 12.28 6.85
N ASN A 430 -1.91 12.10 7.22
CA ASN A 430 -0.77 12.43 6.36
C ASN A 430 -0.57 11.47 5.17
N VAL A 431 -0.84 10.17 5.32
CA VAL A 431 -0.51 9.15 4.30
C VAL A 431 -1.71 8.81 3.41
N GLY A 432 -2.93 8.88 3.93
CA GLY A 432 -4.18 8.60 3.21
C GLY A 432 -4.49 7.11 2.96
N TYR A 433 -3.69 6.19 3.48
CA TYR A 433 -3.88 4.75 3.25
C TYR A 433 -4.73 4.10 4.36
N THR A 434 -5.50 3.06 4.01
CA THR A 434 -6.44 2.42 4.94
C THR A 434 -5.69 1.72 6.07
N PRO A 435 -5.85 2.14 7.34
CA PRO A 435 -5.17 1.51 8.47
C PRO A 435 -5.64 0.07 8.67
N ALA A 436 -4.77 -0.76 9.25
CA ALA A 436 -5.09 -2.16 9.50
C ALA A 436 -5.95 -2.41 10.75
N PHE A 437 -6.05 -1.41 11.64
CA PHE A 437 -6.67 -1.53 12.95
C PHE A 437 -8.13 -1.10 12.91
N LYS A 438 -9.01 -1.98 13.37
CA LYS A 438 -10.46 -1.80 13.30
C LYS A 438 -10.91 -0.49 13.96
N LYS A 439 -10.43 -0.20 15.17
CA LYS A 439 -10.83 1.01 15.92
C LYS A 439 -10.51 2.31 15.20
N LEU A 440 -9.36 2.37 14.52
CA LEU A 440 -8.97 3.56 13.77
C LEU A 440 -9.80 3.68 12.49
N VAL A 441 -10.03 2.56 11.78
CA VAL A 441 -10.92 2.53 10.61
C VAL A 441 -12.34 2.96 10.97
N ASP A 442 -12.92 2.39 12.03
CA ASP A 442 -14.27 2.74 12.50
C ASP A 442 -14.37 4.24 12.83
N PHE A 443 -13.36 4.81 13.49
CA PHE A 443 -13.33 6.24 13.79
C PHE A 443 -13.24 7.12 12.53
N ILE A 444 -12.37 6.76 11.58
CA ILE A 444 -12.23 7.48 10.31
C ILE A 444 -13.55 7.45 9.53
N GLU A 445 -14.19 6.27 9.43
CA GLU A 445 -15.49 6.13 8.77
C GLU A 445 -16.59 7.00 9.40
N GLU A 446 -16.55 7.18 10.72
CA GLU A 446 -17.51 8.01 11.45
C GLU A 446 -17.25 9.52 11.33
N ASN A 447 -15.99 9.97 11.20
CA ASN A 447 -15.62 11.39 11.42
C ASN A 447 -14.99 12.06 10.20
N ASP A 448 -14.15 11.38 9.42
CA ASP A 448 -13.32 12.02 8.38
C ASP A 448 -14.11 12.48 7.16
N PHE A 449 -15.33 11.97 6.98
CA PHE A 449 -16.18 12.28 5.84
C PHE A 449 -17.22 13.37 6.15
N GLU A 450 -17.29 13.86 7.39
CA GLU A 450 -18.22 14.91 7.81
C GLU A 450 -17.99 16.24 7.07
N TYR A 451 -16.76 16.52 6.61
CA TYR A 451 -16.45 17.76 5.87
C TYR A 451 -17.31 17.96 4.62
N ILE A 452 -17.81 16.86 4.03
CA ILE A 452 -18.69 16.88 2.85
C ILE A 452 -20.03 17.56 3.17
N GLU A 453 -20.51 17.54 4.41
CA GLU A 453 -21.72 18.26 4.83
C GLU A 453 -21.60 19.77 4.61
N ASN A 454 -20.39 20.30 4.67
CA ASN A 454 -20.10 21.72 4.48
C ASN A 454 -19.97 22.11 3.00
N TRP A 455 -20.11 21.17 2.06
CA TRP A 455 -20.09 21.48 0.64
C TRP A 455 -21.27 22.39 0.25
N SER A 456 -20.92 23.50 -0.39
CA SER A 456 -21.91 24.43 -0.93
C SER A 456 -22.45 23.92 -2.28
N LYS A 457 -23.76 24.04 -2.49
CA LYS A 457 -24.39 23.68 -3.77
C LYS A 457 -23.79 24.56 -4.89
N PRO A 458 -23.23 23.97 -5.96
CA PRO A 458 -22.76 24.74 -7.10
C PRO A 458 -23.87 25.60 -7.71
N SER A 459 -23.57 26.86 -8.04
CA SER A 459 -24.55 27.81 -8.60
C SER A 459 -25.12 27.40 -9.96
N THR A 460 -24.43 26.51 -10.65
CA THR A 460 -24.78 25.85 -11.91
C THR A 460 -25.87 24.77 -11.77
N MET A 461 -26.12 24.26 -10.55
CA MET A 461 -27.11 23.22 -10.26
C MET A 461 -28.47 23.84 -9.90
N THR A 462 -28.98 24.70 -10.78
CA THR A 462 -30.25 25.42 -10.58
C THR A 462 -31.49 24.52 -10.62
N ASP A 463 -31.36 23.33 -11.21
CA ASP A 463 -32.40 22.31 -11.33
C ASP A 463 -32.44 21.33 -10.14
N VAL A 464 -31.53 21.50 -9.17
CA VAL A 464 -31.45 20.67 -7.96
C VAL A 464 -31.93 21.47 -6.76
N SER A 465 -32.98 20.97 -6.10
CA SER A 465 -33.50 21.53 -4.86
C SER A 465 -32.48 21.40 -3.71
N ASP A 466 -32.67 22.17 -2.64
CA ASP A 466 -31.75 22.09 -1.49
C ASP A 466 -31.84 20.71 -0.81
N ASP A 467 -33.05 20.13 -0.71
CA ASP A 467 -33.23 18.78 -0.16
C ASP A 467 -32.51 17.71 -1.00
N GLU A 468 -32.61 17.78 -2.34
CA GLU A 468 -31.87 16.87 -3.22
C GLU A 468 -30.35 17.04 -3.08
N TRP A 469 -29.87 18.27 -2.86
CA TRP A 469 -28.45 18.52 -2.61
C TRP A 469 -27.98 17.91 -1.29
N GLU A 470 -28.78 18.00 -0.23
CA GLU A 470 -28.47 17.33 1.04
C GLU A 470 -28.38 15.80 0.89
N ASP A 471 -29.27 15.20 0.08
CA ASP A 471 -29.20 13.77 -0.23
C ASP A 471 -27.95 13.41 -1.05
N MET A 472 -27.55 14.27 -1.99
CA MET A 472 -26.31 14.11 -2.75
C MET A 472 -25.07 14.18 -1.85
N LYS A 473 -25.02 15.08 -0.86
CA LYS A 473 -23.91 15.14 0.11
C LYS A 473 -23.81 13.87 0.94
N LYS A 474 -24.94 13.35 1.45
CA LYS A 474 -24.97 12.07 2.18
C LYS A 474 -24.53 10.90 1.31
N TYR A 475 -24.92 10.90 0.04
CA TYR A 475 -24.41 9.94 -0.93
C TYR A 475 -22.89 10.03 -1.06
N GLU A 476 -22.33 11.23 -1.21
CA GLU A 476 -20.88 11.44 -1.34
C GLU A 476 -20.10 11.05 -0.07
N GLN A 477 -20.66 11.29 1.12
CA GLN A 477 -20.09 10.79 2.38
C GLN A 477 -19.96 9.27 2.37
N GLN A 478 -21.07 8.58 2.08
CA GLN A 478 -21.07 7.12 2.01
C GLN A 478 -20.17 6.60 0.87
N TYR A 479 -20.10 7.34 -0.24
CA TYR A 479 -19.27 7.00 -1.39
C TYR A 479 -17.78 7.08 -1.07
N ALA A 480 -17.32 8.18 -0.45
CA ALA A 480 -15.94 8.36 -0.03
C ALA A 480 -15.54 7.37 1.07
N SER A 481 -16.42 7.13 2.05
CA SER A 481 -16.24 6.09 3.06
C SER A 481 -16.07 4.70 2.43
N ASN A 482 -16.92 4.32 1.46
CA ASN A 482 -16.81 3.04 0.76
C ASN A 482 -15.56 2.93 -0.15
N LEU A 483 -14.98 4.05 -0.61
CA LEU A 483 -13.72 4.06 -1.35
C LEU A 483 -12.57 3.71 -0.42
N PHE A 484 -12.53 4.36 0.73
CA PHE A 484 -11.56 4.12 1.80
C PHE A 484 -11.66 2.69 2.36
N ALA A 485 -12.88 2.19 2.56
CA ALA A 485 -13.13 0.90 3.18
C ALA A 485 -12.76 -0.30 2.28
N ILE A 486 -12.13 -1.31 2.88
CA ILE A 486 -11.78 -2.59 2.24
C ILE A 486 -12.72 -3.66 2.80
N ASN A 487 -13.73 -4.02 2.02
CA ASN A 487 -14.82 -4.92 2.40
C ASN A 487 -14.99 -6.03 1.37
N ALA A 488 -15.43 -7.22 1.79
CA ALA A 488 -15.72 -8.29 0.82
C ALA A 488 -17.07 -8.10 0.10
N LYS A 489 -18.00 -7.31 0.65
CA LYS A 489 -19.34 -7.11 0.12
C LYS A 489 -19.66 -5.63 0.02
N TYR A 490 -20.15 -5.21 -1.15
CA TYR A 490 -20.50 -3.82 -1.41
C TYR A 490 -21.98 -3.69 -1.82
N ASN A 491 -22.64 -2.69 -1.24
CA ASN A 491 -23.98 -2.26 -1.61
C ASN A 491 -23.89 -1.10 -2.59
N LEU A 492 -24.45 -1.28 -3.78
CA LEU A 492 -24.47 -0.21 -4.78
C LEU A 492 -25.67 0.71 -4.52
N LYS A 493 -25.38 2.00 -4.41
CA LYS A 493 -26.39 3.06 -4.35
C LYS A 493 -26.65 3.63 -5.73
N VAL A 494 -27.85 4.12 -5.97
CA VAL A 494 -28.15 4.94 -7.15
C VAL A 494 -27.37 6.23 -7.01
N PRO A 495 -26.48 6.59 -7.95
CA PRO A 495 -25.62 7.76 -7.83
C PRO A 495 -26.40 9.04 -7.49
N GLY A 496 -25.92 9.78 -6.49
CA GLY A 496 -26.54 10.99 -5.97
C GLY A 496 -27.71 10.76 -5.02
N THR A 497 -28.01 9.53 -4.60
CA THR A 497 -29.11 9.21 -3.67
C THR A 497 -28.73 8.07 -2.71
N LEU A 498 -29.47 7.92 -1.61
CA LEU A 498 -29.28 6.81 -0.66
C LEU A 498 -30.04 5.53 -1.05
N GLN A 499 -30.76 5.54 -2.17
CA GLN A 499 -31.51 4.39 -2.66
C GLN A 499 -30.56 3.31 -3.15
N ASP A 500 -30.83 2.04 -2.82
CA ASP A 500 -30.08 0.92 -3.42
C ASP A 500 -30.36 0.83 -4.92
N LEU A 501 -29.30 0.69 -5.72
CA LEU A 501 -29.39 0.56 -7.17
C LEU A 501 -30.07 -0.76 -7.58
N ILE A 502 -29.93 -1.79 -6.75
CA ILE A 502 -30.54 -3.10 -6.98
C ILE A 502 -31.54 -3.37 -5.85
N THR A 503 -32.84 -3.28 -6.15
CA THR A 503 -33.93 -3.37 -5.15
C THR A 503 -34.58 -4.76 -5.05
N SER A 504 -34.11 -5.76 -5.80
CA SER A 504 -34.64 -7.14 -5.76
C SER A 504 -33.55 -8.21 -5.58
N GLY A 505 -33.64 -8.98 -4.51
CA GLY A 505 -32.70 -10.05 -4.15
C GLY A 505 -31.42 -9.52 -3.49
N ASP A 506 -30.74 -10.35 -2.69
CA ASP A 506 -29.51 -10.07 -1.92
C ASP A 506 -28.28 -9.71 -2.79
N LYS A 507 -28.40 -8.77 -3.72
CA LYS A 507 -27.34 -8.46 -4.68
C LYS A 507 -26.44 -7.33 -4.18
N THR A 508 -25.83 -7.57 -3.03
CA THR A 508 -24.44 -7.13 -2.82
C THR A 508 -23.58 -7.76 -3.93
N TYR A 509 -22.58 -7.04 -4.45
CA TYR A 509 -21.53 -7.72 -5.23
C TYR A 509 -20.34 -8.03 -4.31
N THR A 510 -19.73 -9.18 -4.56
CA THR A 510 -18.62 -9.69 -3.76
C THR A 510 -17.30 -9.37 -4.42
N VAL A 511 -16.37 -8.83 -3.63
CA VAL A 511 -14.98 -8.63 -3.99
C VAL A 511 -14.15 -9.70 -3.29
N ASN A 512 -13.47 -10.51 -4.08
CA ASN A 512 -12.56 -11.56 -3.63
C ASN A 512 -11.15 -10.97 -3.60
N HIS A 513 -10.60 -10.84 -2.40
CA HIS A 513 -9.24 -10.35 -2.17
C HIS A 513 -8.25 -11.52 -2.29
N TYR A 514 -7.18 -11.31 -3.07
CA TYR A 514 -6.10 -12.25 -3.27
C TYR A 514 -4.79 -11.67 -2.75
N ASP A 515 -3.99 -12.52 -2.13
CA ASP A 515 -2.68 -12.20 -1.60
C ASP A 515 -1.56 -12.52 -2.61
N ILE A 516 -0.47 -11.75 -2.59
CA ILE A 516 0.69 -12.03 -3.45
C ILE A 516 1.50 -13.15 -2.84
N LYS A 517 1.40 -14.35 -3.43
CA LYS A 517 2.19 -15.48 -2.99
C LYS A 517 3.68 -15.24 -3.27
N PRO A 518 4.54 -15.44 -2.25
CA PRO A 518 5.97 -15.20 -2.36
C PRO A 518 6.61 -16.07 -3.45
N VAL A 519 7.63 -15.52 -4.10
CA VAL A 519 8.48 -16.24 -5.06
C VAL A 519 9.95 -16.03 -4.73
N ASP A 520 10.81 -16.89 -5.27
CA ASP A 520 12.25 -16.70 -5.20
C ASP A 520 12.73 -15.55 -6.10
N GLU A 521 13.93 -15.06 -5.82
CA GLU A 521 14.55 -13.91 -6.52
C GLU A 521 14.75 -14.18 -8.01
N LYS A 522 15.05 -15.43 -8.37
CA LYS A 522 15.22 -15.84 -9.77
C LYS A 522 13.89 -15.69 -10.53
N THR A 523 12.81 -16.21 -9.98
CA THR A 523 11.46 -16.14 -10.55
C THR A 523 11.01 -14.69 -10.65
N LEU A 524 11.26 -13.86 -9.62
CA LEU A 524 10.97 -12.44 -9.67
C LEU A 524 11.71 -11.74 -10.82
N THR A 525 13.01 -12.03 -10.99
CA THR A 525 13.81 -11.49 -12.10
C THR A 525 13.27 -11.91 -13.47
N GLU A 526 12.83 -13.16 -13.62
CA GLU A 526 12.23 -13.67 -14.86
C GLU A 526 10.90 -12.97 -15.17
N ILE A 527 10.05 -12.78 -14.17
CA ILE A 527 8.79 -12.03 -14.24
C ILE A 527 9.04 -10.61 -14.74
N GLU A 528 9.91 -9.87 -14.06
CA GLU A 528 10.25 -8.48 -14.41
C GLU A 528 10.85 -8.38 -15.81
N THR A 529 11.72 -9.33 -16.18
CA THR A 529 12.33 -9.37 -17.52
C THR A 529 11.26 -9.53 -18.60
N TYR A 530 10.34 -10.48 -18.43
CA TYR A 530 9.29 -10.73 -19.41
C TYR A 530 8.29 -9.57 -19.49
N TRP A 531 7.90 -9.00 -18.34
CA TRP A 531 7.06 -7.82 -18.28
C TRP A 531 7.65 -6.64 -19.04
N ASN A 532 8.92 -6.33 -18.78
CA ASN A 532 9.63 -5.27 -19.48
C ASN A 532 9.66 -5.47 -21.00
N LEU A 533 9.70 -6.71 -21.50
CA LEU A 533 9.60 -7.02 -22.93
C LEU A 533 8.18 -6.75 -23.47
N LYS A 534 7.13 -6.94 -22.68
CA LYS A 534 5.74 -6.73 -23.08
C LYS A 534 5.36 -5.26 -23.17
N ILE A 535 5.86 -4.43 -22.26
CA ILE A 535 5.56 -2.99 -22.23
C ILE A 535 6.56 -2.16 -23.06
N LYS A 536 7.70 -2.73 -23.49
CA LYS A 536 8.67 -2.01 -24.34
C LYS A 536 8.16 -1.76 -25.76
N ASN A 537 7.66 -0.55 -25.98
CA ASN A 537 7.85 0.21 -27.23
C ASN A 537 8.16 1.70 -27.00
N LYS A 538 8.43 2.13 -25.76
CA LYS A 538 8.74 3.55 -25.46
C LYS A 538 10.04 3.84 -24.71
N ARG A 539 10.80 2.84 -24.23
CA ARG A 539 12.20 3.09 -23.82
C ARG A 539 13.11 3.15 -25.04
N LYS A 540 12.88 4.11 -25.95
CA LYS A 540 14.02 4.67 -26.70
C LYS A 540 14.85 5.38 -25.65
N THR A 541 15.98 4.75 -25.37
CA THR A 541 17.07 5.21 -24.53
C THR A 541 17.27 6.72 -24.67
N ARG A 542 16.72 7.53 -23.76
CA ARG A 542 17.45 8.69 -23.28
C ARG A 542 18.45 8.12 -22.30
N VAL A 543 19.64 7.79 -22.82
CA VAL A 543 20.83 7.67 -22.00
C VAL A 543 21.01 9.04 -21.36
N PHE A 544 20.53 9.21 -20.13
CA PHE A 544 21.14 10.19 -19.26
C PHE A 544 22.45 9.56 -18.81
N LEU A 545 23.53 9.99 -19.46
CA LEU A 545 24.85 9.94 -18.87
C LEU A 545 24.79 10.82 -17.62
N PHE A 546 24.81 10.19 -16.46
CA PHE A 546 25.39 10.75 -15.24
C PHE A 546 26.22 9.67 -14.58
#